data_AF-V9DL40-F1
#
_entry.id   AF-V9DL40-F1
#
_cell.length_a   1.000
_cell.length_b   1.000
_cell.length_c   1.000
_cell.angle_alpha   90.00
_cell.angle_beta   90.00
_cell.angle_gamma   90.00
#
_symmetry.space_group_name_H-M   'P 1'
#
loop_
_entity.id
_entity.type
_entity.pdbx_description
1 polymer ?
#
loop_
_entity_poly.entity_id
_entity_poly.type
_entity_poly.pdbx_seq_one_letter_code
_entity_poly.pdbx_strand_id
1 'polypeptide(L)'
;MAHPMYRTLFGQSDLEVMPSTLPGIQFSVKRDYAGYAVHLDIRPSSDALHPNSKDLLVRAVKDGRTLDLVPTRILEGEFPVDVTTDFVHWYDAQEDCVEFRPVGEPWNSSLDNWRLTREPGQDRWRLMKGGRSLVSLHSKTSRTVGAPPIRQFASPALQAKVLPEILSGQKRISLAITEPSAGSDVRNLTTTAEKTADGKHYIVNGEKKWITNGMFSDYFSTAVRTGAPGSGAAGLSFLLIDRHLPGIQCRKIEIGAGKLSSTTYITFEDVKVPADMLIGEEGGGFKFIMSNFNHERLWITFQALRGARICLEDAFTWAQKRDVFGGKLIEQPVVRHKLGLCGKKVEALQAWVEQIVYELDHLSEKEGNRLLGGTTALLKVEAGMVAKYVADECVKIMGGLGLTKSGQGARIEAISRSVIALIVPGGSEDVMIDLGVREALKLSKLRSGARASRL
;
A
#
# COMPACT_ATOMS: atom_id res chain seq x y z
N MET A 1 35.05 11.74 -5.68
CA MET A 1 33.86 12.00 -6.52
C MET A 1 32.90 12.83 -5.69
N ALA A 2 32.42 13.96 -6.21
CA ALA A 2 31.42 14.76 -5.50
C ALA A 2 30.10 13.97 -5.43
N HIS A 3 29.52 13.82 -4.23
CA HIS A 3 28.24 13.13 -4.05
C HIS A 3 27.15 13.89 -4.81
N PRO A 4 26.24 13.21 -5.56
CA PRO A 4 25.23 13.85 -6.40
C PRO A 4 24.40 14.91 -5.68
N MET A 5 24.03 14.66 -4.42
CA MET A 5 23.28 15.62 -3.59
C MET A 5 23.98 16.98 -3.44
N TYR A 6 25.30 17.02 -3.23
CA TYR A 6 26.02 18.29 -3.08
C TYR A 6 26.08 19.07 -4.39
N ARG A 7 26.13 18.37 -5.53
CA ARG A 7 26.03 18.99 -6.86
C ARG A 7 24.62 19.56 -7.09
N THR A 8 23.58 18.87 -6.62
CA THR A 8 22.19 19.38 -6.67
C THR A 8 22.02 20.63 -5.80
N LEU A 9 22.65 20.66 -4.62
CA LEU A 9 22.53 21.79 -3.69
C LEU A 9 23.31 23.03 -4.14
N PHE A 10 24.53 22.85 -4.63
CA PHE A 10 25.50 23.94 -4.80
C PHE A 10 25.99 24.14 -6.23
N GLY A 11 25.59 23.28 -7.18
CA GLY A 11 25.93 23.42 -8.60
C GLY A 11 27.43 23.63 -8.85
N GLN A 12 27.74 24.67 -9.62
CA GLN A 12 29.09 25.23 -9.82
C GLN A 12 29.22 26.62 -9.17
N SER A 13 28.48 26.90 -8.09
CA SER A 13 28.42 28.24 -7.52
C SER A 13 29.75 28.71 -6.92
N ASP A 14 30.11 29.97 -7.20
CA ASP A 14 31.18 30.66 -6.50
C ASP A 14 30.74 30.95 -5.05
N LEU A 15 31.51 30.45 -4.10
CA LEU A 15 31.23 30.51 -2.68
C LEU A 15 32.05 31.62 -2.02
N GLU A 16 31.39 32.61 -1.40
CA GLU A 16 32.07 33.65 -0.62
C GLU A 16 32.25 33.17 0.83
N VAL A 17 33.51 33.06 1.27
CA VAL A 17 33.89 32.54 2.58
C VAL A 17 33.98 33.66 3.61
N MET A 18 33.32 33.50 4.75
CA MET A 18 33.44 34.41 5.89
C MET A 18 33.83 33.68 7.18
N PRO A 19 34.60 34.32 8.08
CA PRO A 19 34.85 33.79 9.42
C PRO A 19 33.53 33.62 10.18
N SER A 20 33.35 32.48 10.86
CA SER A 20 32.14 32.18 11.62
C SER A 20 32.45 31.87 13.08
N THR A 21 31.52 32.19 13.98
CA THR A 21 31.60 31.85 15.42
C THR A 21 31.12 30.44 15.74
N LEU A 22 30.53 29.75 14.75
CA LEU A 22 30.17 28.32 14.84
C LEU A 22 31.32 27.47 14.27
N PRO A 23 31.58 26.25 14.81
CA PRO A 23 32.53 25.32 14.20
C PRO A 23 32.18 25.04 12.73
N GLY A 24 33.06 25.45 11.80
CA GLY A 24 32.89 25.27 10.36
C GLY A 24 33.21 26.54 9.55
N ILE A 25 32.96 26.47 8.24
CA ILE A 25 33.15 27.59 7.29
C ILE A 25 31.78 28.12 6.88
N GLN A 26 31.54 29.44 6.98
CA GLN A 26 30.29 30.08 6.56
C GLN A 26 30.37 30.58 5.12
N PHE A 27 29.26 30.41 4.39
CA PHE A 27 29.09 30.80 3.00
C PHE A 27 27.83 31.63 2.78
N SER A 28 27.94 32.63 1.90
CA SER A 28 26.82 33.39 1.33
C SER A 28 26.58 32.93 -0.10
N VAL A 29 25.35 32.55 -0.44
CA VAL A 29 25.00 32.09 -1.80
C VAL A 29 24.32 33.22 -2.57
N LYS A 30 24.77 33.51 -3.81
CA LYS A 30 24.19 34.59 -4.63
C LYS A 30 22.85 34.22 -5.28
N ARG A 31 22.00 35.26 -5.37
CA ARG A 31 20.70 35.50 -6.07
C ARG A 31 19.61 34.41 -6.14
N ASP A 32 19.90 33.14 -6.36
CA ASP A 32 18.86 32.11 -6.55
C ASP A 32 18.45 31.40 -5.23
N TYR A 33 19.20 31.66 -4.15
CA TYR A 33 19.05 31.00 -2.84
C TYR A 33 19.02 32.01 -1.66
N ALA A 34 18.62 33.25 -1.95
CA ALA A 34 18.81 34.41 -1.08
C ALA A 34 18.24 34.21 0.34
N GLY A 35 19.11 34.41 1.34
CA GLY A 35 18.74 34.53 2.76
C GLY A 35 19.22 33.42 3.69
N TYR A 36 19.82 32.34 3.18
CA TYR A 36 20.47 31.32 4.04
C TYR A 36 21.97 31.59 4.20
N ALA A 37 22.46 31.56 5.43
CA ALA A 37 23.87 31.38 5.75
C ALA A 37 24.16 29.88 5.85
N VAL A 38 25.09 29.37 5.04
CA VAL A 38 25.42 27.93 5.02
C VAL A 38 26.74 27.69 5.72
N HIS A 39 26.78 26.78 6.68
CA HIS A 39 27.96 26.33 7.38
C HIS A 39 28.34 24.92 6.91
N LEU A 40 29.61 24.73 6.56
CA LEU A 40 30.15 23.42 6.21
C LEU A 40 31.15 22.96 7.28
N ASP A 41 31.07 21.69 7.64
CA ASP A 41 32.04 21.01 8.50
C ASP A 41 32.36 19.63 7.91
N ILE A 42 33.56 19.12 8.17
CA ILE A 42 33.97 17.79 7.75
C ILE A 42 34.36 16.98 8.97
N ARG A 43 33.58 15.95 9.29
CA ARG A 43 33.84 15.09 10.45
C ARG A 43 34.07 13.64 10.06
N PRO A 44 34.84 12.86 10.85
CA PRO A 44 34.83 11.42 10.73
C PRO A 44 33.39 10.91 10.83
N SER A 45 33.00 10.02 9.93
CA SER A 45 31.69 9.38 9.93
C SER A 45 31.53 8.51 11.18
N SER A 46 30.33 8.54 11.79
CA SER A 46 29.96 7.66 12.91
C SER A 46 29.44 6.29 12.46
N ASP A 47 29.53 5.99 11.16
CA ASP A 47 28.97 4.77 10.56
C ASP A 47 29.88 3.55 10.76
N ALA A 48 29.34 2.52 11.40
CA ALA A 48 30.03 1.26 11.65
C ALA A 48 30.33 0.46 10.36
N LEU A 49 29.58 0.69 9.28
CA LEU A 49 29.77 0.02 7.99
C LEU A 49 30.91 0.64 7.17
N HIS A 50 31.26 1.90 7.43
CA HIS A 50 32.27 2.65 6.68
C HIS A 50 33.19 3.48 7.60
N PRO A 51 34.04 2.82 8.42
CA PRO A 51 34.79 3.44 9.52
C PRO A 51 35.85 4.47 9.09
N ASN A 52 36.20 4.53 7.80
CA ASN A 52 37.17 5.50 7.24
C ASN A 52 36.53 6.62 6.40
N SER A 53 35.20 6.73 6.41
CA SER A 53 34.49 7.77 5.66
C SER A 53 34.47 9.10 6.44
N LYS A 54 34.41 10.22 5.72
CA LYS A 54 34.20 11.56 6.29
C LYS A 54 32.86 12.10 5.80
N ASP A 55 32.10 12.70 6.70
CA ASP A 55 30.86 13.41 6.36
C ASP A 55 31.13 14.88 6.11
N LEU A 56 30.63 15.37 4.98
CA LEU A 56 30.42 16.80 4.80
C LEU A 56 29.07 17.15 5.44
N LEU A 57 29.15 17.75 6.62
CA LEU A 57 28.01 18.31 7.32
C LEU A 57 27.67 19.65 6.70
N VAL A 58 26.40 19.83 6.39
CA VAL A 58 25.87 21.08 5.83
C VAL A 58 24.78 21.58 6.75
N ARG A 59 24.93 22.80 7.25
CA ARG A 59 23.93 23.48 8.08
C ARG A 59 23.52 24.78 7.40
N ALA A 60 22.23 24.98 7.14
CA ALA A 60 21.70 26.22 6.61
C ALA A 60 20.92 26.97 7.71
N VAL A 61 21.22 28.26 7.88
CA VAL A 61 20.60 29.13 8.89
C VAL A 61 19.91 30.31 8.18
N LYS A 62 18.62 30.53 8.47
CA LYS A 62 17.85 31.68 7.97
C LYS A 62 16.81 32.08 9.00
N ASP A 63 16.72 33.38 9.30
CA ASP A 63 15.70 33.95 10.20
C ASP A 63 15.58 33.20 11.55
N GLY A 64 16.72 32.77 12.12
CA GLY A 64 16.79 32.01 13.37
C GLY A 64 16.50 30.50 13.25
N ARG A 65 16.05 30.03 12.09
CA ARG A 65 15.80 28.61 11.78
C ARG A 65 17.06 27.91 11.29
N THR A 66 17.33 26.73 11.83
CA THR A 66 18.52 25.92 11.53
C THR A 66 18.11 24.61 10.87
N LEU A 67 18.63 24.36 9.68
CA LEU A 67 18.40 23.15 8.89
C LEU A 67 19.71 22.40 8.71
N ASP A 68 19.77 21.14 9.13
CA ASP A 68 20.91 20.25 8.93
C ASP A 68 20.61 19.31 7.77
N LEU A 69 21.52 19.21 6.81
CA LEU A 69 21.37 18.27 5.70
C LEU A 69 21.57 16.84 6.22
N VAL A 70 20.63 15.96 5.89
CA VAL A 70 20.73 14.52 6.18
C VAL A 70 21.32 13.83 4.94
N PRO A 71 22.54 13.26 5.02
CA PRO A 71 23.14 12.56 3.89
C PRO A 71 22.29 11.38 3.41
N THR A 72 22.20 11.19 2.08
CA THR A 72 21.44 10.09 1.44
C THR A 72 21.76 8.74 2.05
N ARG A 73 23.05 8.47 2.28
CA ARG A 73 23.56 7.21 2.83
C ARG A 73 22.96 6.82 4.19
N ILE A 74 22.51 7.80 4.99
CA ILE A 74 21.85 7.53 6.29
C ILE A 74 20.46 6.92 6.08
N LEU A 75 19.83 7.19 4.93
CA LEU A 75 18.48 6.73 4.58
C LEU A 75 18.50 5.53 3.62
N GLU A 76 19.66 5.16 3.06
CA GLU A 76 19.81 4.01 2.18
C GLU A 76 19.47 2.70 2.91
N GLY A 77 18.69 1.83 2.26
CA GLY A 77 18.22 0.57 2.85
C GLY A 77 16.96 0.70 3.71
N GLU A 78 16.74 1.86 4.34
CA GLU A 78 15.54 2.16 5.14
C GLU A 78 14.38 2.73 4.31
N PHE A 79 14.70 3.43 3.21
CA PHE A 79 13.73 4.04 2.30
C PHE A 79 13.87 3.51 0.86
N PRO A 80 12.80 3.54 0.04
CA PRO A 80 12.89 3.25 -1.39
C PRO A 80 13.94 4.13 -2.07
N VAL A 81 14.66 3.59 -3.06
CA VAL A 81 15.74 4.32 -3.74
C VAL A 81 15.27 5.66 -4.31
N ASP A 82 14.05 5.74 -4.84
CA ASP A 82 13.48 6.98 -5.37
C ASP A 82 13.37 8.08 -4.30
N VAL A 83 13.12 7.72 -3.03
CA VAL A 83 13.06 8.68 -1.91
C VAL A 83 14.45 9.23 -1.57
N THR A 84 15.48 8.41 -1.77
CA THR A 84 16.86 8.77 -1.46
C THR A 84 17.54 9.49 -2.65
N THR A 85 17.06 9.29 -3.89
CA THR A 85 17.61 9.93 -5.10
C THR A 85 16.85 11.18 -5.56
N ASP A 86 15.52 11.22 -5.42
CA ASP A 86 14.68 12.28 -6.01
C ASP A 86 14.40 13.43 -5.04
N PHE A 87 14.92 13.32 -3.81
CA PHE A 87 14.74 14.31 -2.76
C PHE A 87 16.06 14.70 -2.08
N VAL A 88 16.10 15.94 -1.60
CA VAL A 88 17.09 16.47 -0.67
C VAL A 88 16.46 16.51 0.72
N HIS A 89 17.20 16.01 1.71
CA HIS A 89 16.69 15.73 3.05
C HIS A 89 17.21 16.77 4.05
N TRP A 90 16.32 17.59 4.61
CA TRP A 90 16.68 18.62 5.59
C TRP A 90 16.07 18.29 6.95
N TYR A 91 16.91 18.06 7.95
CA TYR A 91 16.50 18.02 9.34
C TYR A 91 16.33 19.44 9.89
N ASP A 92 15.14 19.73 10.38
CA ASP A 92 14.79 20.96 11.04
C ASP A 92 14.82 20.77 12.56
N ALA A 93 15.75 21.45 13.22
CA ALA A 93 15.93 21.33 14.66
C ALA A 93 14.79 21.99 15.48
N GLN A 94 14.05 22.94 14.91
CA GLN A 94 12.95 23.62 15.62
C GLN A 94 11.68 22.77 15.59
N GLU A 95 11.39 22.17 14.45
CA GLU A 95 10.19 21.34 14.23
C GLU A 95 10.43 19.86 14.55
N ASP A 96 11.67 19.49 14.92
CA ASP A 96 12.12 18.13 15.15
C ASP A 96 11.70 17.15 14.02
N CYS A 97 11.98 17.56 12.78
CA CYS A 97 11.50 16.84 11.60
C CYS A 97 12.55 16.75 10.46
N VAL A 98 12.51 15.68 9.66
CA VAL A 98 13.25 15.61 8.38
C VAL A 98 12.29 15.86 7.23
N GLU A 99 12.47 16.97 6.51
CA GLU A 99 11.69 17.30 5.33
C GLU A 99 12.38 16.78 4.06
N PHE A 100 11.63 16.09 3.20
CA PHE A 100 12.10 15.59 1.90
C PHE A 100 11.65 16.56 0.81
N ARG A 101 12.59 17.36 0.30
CA ARG A 101 12.34 18.39 -0.72
C ARG A 101 12.72 17.88 -2.10
N PRO A 102 11.89 18.03 -3.14
CA PRO A 102 12.24 17.55 -4.48
C PRO A 102 13.57 18.13 -4.96
N VAL A 103 14.39 17.34 -5.64
CA VAL A 103 15.70 17.80 -6.17
C VAL A 103 15.61 19.00 -7.12
N GLY A 104 14.46 19.22 -7.76
CA GLY A 104 14.22 20.40 -8.60
C GLY A 104 14.00 21.69 -7.82
N GLU A 105 13.60 21.60 -6.55
CA GLU A 105 13.36 22.74 -5.66
C GLU A 105 13.91 22.46 -4.24
N PRO A 106 15.22 22.20 -4.10
CA PRO A 106 15.80 21.61 -2.87
C PRO A 106 15.81 22.56 -1.66
N TRP A 107 15.53 23.85 -1.90
CA TRP A 107 15.45 24.89 -0.88
C TRP A 107 14.00 25.30 -0.55
N ASN A 108 13.00 24.82 -1.29
CA ASN A 108 11.61 25.19 -1.11
C ASN A 108 10.91 24.29 -0.07
N SER A 109 10.51 24.88 1.06
CA SER A 109 9.73 24.17 2.08
C SER A 109 8.23 24.29 1.78
N SER A 110 7.50 23.18 1.94
CA SER A 110 6.08 23.10 1.68
C SER A 110 5.42 22.17 2.70
N LEU A 111 4.15 22.45 3.06
CA LEU A 111 3.35 21.54 3.87
C LEU A 111 2.97 20.25 3.12
N ASP A 112 3.04 20.26 1.78
CA ASP A 112 2.83 19.07 0.95
C ASP A 112 4.11 18.25 0.73
N ASN A 113 5.28 18.73 1.18
CA ASN A 113 6.48 17.89 1.20
C ASN A 113 6.29 16.71 2.15
N TRP A 114 6.98 15.60 1.87
CA TRP A 114 7.07 14.51 2.84
C TRP A 114 7.86 14.98 4.06
N ARG A 115 7.46 14.57 5.25
CA ARG A 115 8.12 14.90 6.51
C ARG A 115 8.22 13.69 7.42
N LEU A 116 9.41 13.39 7.89
CA LEU A 116 9.61 12.46 8.99
C LEU A 116 9.53 13.26 10.29
N THR A 117 8.54 13.03 11.15
CA THR A 117 8.33 13.80 12.38
C THR A 117 8.29 12.88 13.59
N ARG A 118 8.72 13.36 14.76
CA ARG A 118 8.47 12.69 16.05
C ARG A 118 7.25 13.29 16.75
N GLU A 119 6.50 12.48 17.49
CA GLU A 119 5.51 13.02 18.41
C GLU A 119 6.21 13.52 19.68
N PRO A 120 5.79 14.65 20.26
CA PRO A 120 6.33 15.12 21.53
C PRO A 120 6.26 14.02 22.60
N GLY A 121 7.41 13.65 23.17
CA GLY A 121 7.52 12.59 24.18
C GLY A 121 7.61 11.15 23.64
N GLN A 122 7.75 10.96 22.33
CA GLN A 122 8.02 9.64 21.73
C GLN A 122 9.34 9.62 20.95
N ASP A 123 10.15 8.57 21.14
CA ASP A 123 11.41 8.36 20.42
C ASP A 123 11.24 7.84 18.97
N ARG A 124 10.04 7.94 18.39
CA ARG A 124 9.72 7.28 17.12
C ARG A 124 9.33 8.25 16.02
N TRP A 125 9.98 8.04 14.87
CA TRP A 125 9.79 8.78 13.64
C TRP A 125 8.59 8.28 12.83
N ARG A 126 7.81 9.20 12.23
CA ARG A 126 6.66 8.88 11.37
C ARG A 126 6.70 9.69 10.08
N LEU A 127 6.43 9.04 8.95
CA LEU A 127 6.38 9.69 7.65
C LEU A 127 4.98 10.29 7.39
N MET A 128 4.96 11.61 7.19
CA MET A 128 3.78 12.45 7.04
C MET A 128 3.77 13.14 5.68
N LYS A 129 2.59 13.42 5.13
CA LYS A 129 2.39 14.32 3.98
C LYS A 129 1.09 15.10 4.15
N GLY A 130 1.13 16.42 4.01
CA GLY A 130 -0.06 17.27 4.20
C GLY A 130 -0.73 17.09 5.58
N GLY A 131 0.07 16.93 6.64
CA GLY A 131 -0.42 16.69 8.01
C GLY A 131 -1.00 15.29 8.28
N ARG A 132 -0.91 14.36 7.32
CA ARG A 132 -1.43 12.98 7.45
C ARG A 132 -0.29 11.98 7.46
N SER A 133 -0.28 11.07 8.44
CA SER A 133 0.67 9.94 8.46
C SER A 133 0.30 8.94 7.37
N LEU A 134 1.31 8.43 6.65
CA LEU A 134 1.12 7.32 5.71
C LEU A 134 0.66 6.05 6.44
N VAL A 135 1.05 5.89 7.71
CA VAL A 135 0.61 4.83 8.62
C VAL A 135 0.34 5.46 10.00
N SER A 136 -0.85 6.04 10.17
CA SER A 136 -1.32 6.51 11.48
C SER A 136 -1.76 5.33 12.36
N LEU A 137 -1.60 5.44 13.70
CA LEU A 137 -2.26 4.59 14.72
C LEU A 137 -3.80 4.61 14.58
N HIS A 138 -4.36 5.62 13.92
CA HIS A 138 -5.78 5.75 13.56
C HIS A 138 -6.08 5.44 12.09
N SER A 139 -5.09 5.02 11.30
CA SER A 139 -5.26 4.74 9.88
C SER A 139 -6.27 3.60 9.68
N LYS A 140 -7.34 3.87 8.95
CA LYS A 140 -8.24 2.83 8.46
C LYS A 140 -7.50 1.83 7.53
N THR A 141 -6.34 2.20 6.99
CA THR A 141 -5.58 1.38 6.02
C THR A 141 -4.68 0.31 6.66
N SER A 142 -4.11 0.54 7.86
CA SER A 142 -3.37 -0.52 8.59
C SER A 142 -4.32 -1.58 9.16
N ARG A 143 -5.59 -1.22 9.33
CA ARG A 143 -6.67 -2.07 9.85
C ARG A 143 -7.23 -3.08 8.85
N THR A 144 -6.84 -3.10 7.58
CA THR A 144 -7.78 -3.55 6.51
C THR A 144 -7.43 -4.77 5.70
N VAL A 145 -6.29 -5.45 5.93
CA VAL A 145 -6.00 -6.72 5.21
C VAL A 145 -5.47 -7.83 6.13
N GLY A 146 -4.41 -7.59 6.91
CA GLY A 146 -3.81 -8.63 7.78
C GLY A 146 -4.28 -8.62 9.24
N ALA A 147 -4.59 -7.44 9.78
CA ALA A 147 -5.04 -7.23 11.15
C ALA A 147 -6.56 -7.41 11.44
N PRO A 148 -7.51 -7.31 10.47
CA PRO A 148 -8.93 -7.50 10.75
C PRO A 148 -9.25 -8.81 11.49
N PRO A 149 -8.70 -9.98 11.10
CA PRO A 149 -8.96 -11.22 11.82
C PRO A 149 -8.54 -11.15 13.29
N ILE A 150 -7.40 -10.51 13.58
CA ILE A 150 -6.91 -10.32 14.96
C ILE A 150 -7.89 -9.43 15.73
N ARG A 151 -8.20 -8.24 15.20
CA ARG A 151 -9.08 -7.29 15.88
C ARG A 151 -10.48 -7.86 16.15
N GLN A 152 -11.02 -8.63 15.21
CA GLN A 152 -12.38 -9.15 15.31
C GLN A 152 -12.48 -10.43 16.14
N PHE A 153 -11.47 -11.31 16.08
CA PHE A 153 -11.61 -12.69 16.56
C PHE A 153 -10.50 -13.17 17.48
N ALA A 154 -9.34 -12.50 17.56
CA ALA A 154 -8.30 -12.92 18.48
C ALA A 154 -8.72 -12.72 19.94
N SER A 155 -8.13 -13.51 20.84
CA SER A 155 -8.31 -13.34 22.28
C SER A 155 -7.83 -11.96 22.74
N PRO A 156 -8.38 -11.40 23.83
CA PRO A 156 -7.92 -10.11 24.36
C PRO A 156 -6.42 -10.06 24.62
N ALA A 157 -5.83 -11.17 25.08
CA ALA A 157 -4.39 -11.30 25.30
C ALA A 157 -3.59 -11.20 24.00
N LEU A 158 -4.02 -11.92 22.95
CA LEU A 158 -3.36 -11.87 21.64
C LEU A 158 -3.51 -10.49 20.98
N GLN A 159 -4.69 -9.85 21.10
CA GLN A 159 -4.91 -8.48 20.65
C GLN A 159 -3.99 -7.47 21.35
N ALA A 160 -3.90 -7.54 22.69
CA ALA A 160 -3.07 -6.65 23.48
C ALA A 160 -1.57 -6.80 23.17
N LYS A 161 -1.13 -8.02 22.83
CA LYS A 161 0.25 -8.29 22.39
C LYS A 161 0.55 -7.70 21.01
N VAL A 162 -0.31 -7.96 20.04
CA VAL A 162 0.05 -7.81 18.61
C VAL A 162 -0.44 -6.50 17.99
N LEU A 163 -1.62 -6.01 18.36
CA LEU A 163 -2.18 -4.79 17.75
C LEU A 163 -1.29 -3.55 17.98
N PRO A 164 -0.68 -3.32 19.17
CA PRO A 164 0.22 -2.18 19.35
C PRO A 164 1.43 -2.24 18.43
N GLU A 165 2.02 -3.42 18.21
CA GLU A 165 3.18 -3.61 17.32
C GLU A 165 2.82 -3.28 15.87
N ILE A 166 1.65 -3.74 15.39
CA ILE A 166 1.19 -3.51 14.02
C ILE A 166 0.77 -2.05 13.81
N LEU A 167 -0.05 -1.50 14.73
CA LEU A 167 -0.61 -0.15 14.57
C LEU A 167 0.44 0.95 14.73
N SER A 168 1.52 0.69 15.48
CA SER A 168 2.67 1.59 15.55
C SER A 168 3.64 1.46 14.37
N GLY A 169 3.45 0.45 13.49
CA GLY A 169 4.32 0.17 12.37
C GLY A 169 5.64 -0.54 12.73
N GLN A 170 5.84 -0.92 14.00
CA GLN A 170 7.01 -1.69 14.43
C GLN A 170 7.07 -3.07 13.77
N LYS A 171 5.90 -3.70 13.64
CA LYS A 171 5.75 -4.97 12.94
C LYS A 171 4.75 -4.84 11.82
N ARG A 172 4.95 -5.62 10.78
CA ARG A 172 4.12 -5.68 9.58
C ARG A 172 3.43 -7.04 9.53
N ILE A 173 2.24 -7.06 8.94
CA ILE A 173 1.41 -8.26 8.86
C ILE A 173 0.90 -8.48 7.45
N SER A 174 0.90 -9.74 7.02
CA SER A 174 0.24 -10.19 5.78
C SER A 174 -0.88 -11.18 6.07
N LEU A 175 -1.82 -11.26 5.12
CA LEU A 175 -2.87 -12.27 5.09
C LEU A 175 -2.41 -13.44 4.21
N ALA A 176 -2.35 -14.65 4.78
CA ALA A 176 -1.82 -15.83 4.12
C ALA A 176 -2.88 -16.92 3.97
N ILE A 177 -3.68 -16.84 2.90
CA ILE A 177 -4.80 -17.77 2.65
C ILE A 177 -4.51 -18.67 1.46
N THR A 178 -4.32 -18.05 0.30
CA THR A 178 -4.24 -18.72 -0.99
C THR A 178 -3.06 -19.67 -1.08
N GLU A 179 -3.28 -20.81 -1.73
CA GLU A 179 -2.27 -21.85 -1.98
C GLU A 179 -2.10 -22.07 -3.49
N PRO A 180 -1.02 -22.74 -3.93
CA PRO A 180 -0.89 -23.17 -5.32
C PRO A 180 -2.06 -24.07 -5.78
N SER A 181 -2.54 -24.94 -4.89
CA SER A 181 -3.65 -25.88 -5.13
C SER A 181 -5.04 -25.26 -4.88
N ALA A 182 -5.13 -24.15 -4.13
CA ALA A 182 -6.39 -23.57 -3.68
C ALA A 182 -6.38 -22.03 -3.78
N GLY A 183 -6.90 -21.53 -4.91
CA GLY A 183 -7.13 -20.11 -5.18
C GLY A 183 -8.56 -19.69 -4.86
N SER A 184 -9.44 -19.73 -5.88
CA SER A 184 -10.85 -19.35 -5.73
C SER A 184 -11.64 -20.29 -4.81
N ASP A 185 -11.21 -21.54 -4.66
CA ASP A 185 -11.81 -22.52 -3.76
C ASP A 185 -11.00 -22.70 -2.46
N VAL A 186 -10.98 -21.64 -1.66
CA VAL A 186 -10.24 -21.59 -0.38
C VAL A 186 -10.68 -22.65 0.65
N ARG A 187 -11.83 -23.32 0.44
CA ARG A 187 -12.34 -24.38 1.33
C ARG A 187 -11.47 -25.63 1.28
N ASN A 188 -10.77 -25.81 0.17
CA ASN A 188 -9.96 -26.99 -0.13
C ASN A 188 -8.45 -26.73 0.01
N LEU A 189 -8.07 -25.72 0.80
CA LEU A 189 -6.67 -25.50 1.17
C LEU A 189 -6.10 -26.71 1.92
N THR A 190 -4.80 -26.92 1.77
CA THR A 190 -4.05 -28.13 2.15
C THR A 190 -2.96 -27.88 3.19
N THR A 191 -2.59 -26.63 3.48
CA THR A 191 -1.68 -26.32 4.60
C THR A 191 -2.29 -26.84 5.90
N THR A 192 -1.60 -27.76 6.58
CA THR A 192 -2.07 -28.37 7.82
C THR A 192 -1.53 -27.65 9.05
N ALA A 193 -2.23 -27.81 10.16
CA ALA A 193 -1.78 -27.41 11.48
C ALA A 193 -2.19 -28.50 12.49
N GLU A 194 -1.24 -29.35 12.87
CA GLU A 194 -1.48 -30.46 13.79
C GLU A 194 -1.08 -30.08 15.20
N LYS A 195 -2.00 -30.25 16.15
CA LYS A 195 -1.74 -29.90 17.55
C LYS A 195 -0.79 -30.94 18.16
N THR A 196 0.25 -30.48 18.85
CA THR A 196 1.20 -31.37 19.55
C THR A 196 0.49 -32.14 20.67
N ALA A 197 1.04 -33.30 21.05
CA ALA A 197 0.45 -34.16 22.09
C ALA A 197 0.25 -33.45 23.45
N ASP A 198 1.08 -32.47 23.77
CA ASP A 198 0.97 -31.63 24.97
C ASP A 198 -0.02 -30.46 24.83
N GLY A 199 -0.60 -30.26 23.65
CA GLY A 199 -1.56 -29.20 23.34
C GLY A 199 -0.96 -27.79 23.24
N LYS A 200 0.37 -27.64 23.41
CA LYS A 200 1.01 -26.32 23.56
C LYS A 200 1.34 -25.66 22.23
N HIS A 201 1.46 -26.43 21.15
CA HIS A 201 1.86 -25.92 19.85
C HIS A 201 1.02 -26.56 18.73
N TYR A 202 1.02 -25.92 17.57
CA TYR A 202 0.69 -26.51 16.30
C TYR A 202 1.97 -26.72 15.49
N ILE A 203 2.05 -27.85 14.79
CA ILE A 203 3.06 -28.09 13.76
C ILE A 203 2.41 -27.78 12.42
N VAL A 204 2.93 -26.76 11.74
CA VAL A 204 2.37 -26.26 10.48
C VAL A 204 3.22 -26.72 9.31
N ASN A 205 2.57 -27.34 8.33
CA ASN A 205 3.20 -27.83 7.10
C ASN A 205 2.39 -27.42 5.88
N GLY A 206 3.07 -26.93 4.84
CA GLY A 206 2.43 -26.57 3.57
C GLY A 206 2.97 -25.29 2.97
N GLU A 207 2.14 -24.61 2.19
CA GLU A 207 2.59 -23.51 1.35
C GLU A 207 1.50 -22.49 1.08
N LYS A 208 1.91 -21.23 0.94
CA LYS A 208 1.05 -20.09 0.62
C LYS A 208 1.62 -19.34 -0.56
N LYS A 209 0.72 -18.88 -1.43
CA LYS A 209 1.06 -18.21 -2.69
C LYS A 209 0.25 -16.93 -2.83
N TRP A 210 0.86 -15.94 -3.47
CA TRP A 210 0.27 -14.61 -3.71
C TRP A 210 0.14 -13.76 -2.45
N ILE A 211 1.06 -13.92 -1.49
CA ILE A 211 0.98 -13.22 -0.22
C ILE A 211 1.56 -11.83 -0.37
N THR A 212 0.68 -10.82 -0.43
CA THR A 212 1.07 -9.42 -0.52
C THR A 212 1.91 -9.03 0.68
N ASN A 213 3.01 -8.32 0.43
CA ASN A 213 3.96 -7.84 1.44
C ASN A 213 4.71 -8.93 2.23
N GLY A 214 4.61 -10.20 1.86
CA GLY A 214 5.10 -11.31 2.69
C GLY A 214 6.60 -11.25 3.02
N MET A 215 7.45 -10.78 2.09
CA MET A 215 8.89 -10.59 2.33
C MET A 215 9.22 -9.57 3.42
N PHE A 216 8.29 -8.67 3.72
CA PHE A 216 8.48 -7.55 4.64
C PHE A 216 7.62 -7.68 5.89
N SER A 217 6.84 -8.75 6.03
CA SER A 217 5.98 -8.96 7.19
C SER A 217 6.71 -9.72 8.28
N ASP A 218 6.40 -9.40 9.53
CA ASP A 218 6.84 -10.12 10.72
C ASP A 218 5.81 -11.18 11.12
N TYR A 219 4.54 -10.92 10.80
CA TYR A 219 3.44 -11.84 11.07
C TYR A 219 2.67 -12.25 9.82
N PHE A 220 2.15 -13.48 9.84
CA PHE A 220 1.19 -13.99 8.88
C PHE A 220 -0.10 -14.42 9.57
N SER A 221 -1.20 -13.72 9.28
CA SER A 221 -2.55 -14.24 9.57
C SER A 221 -2.86 -15.36 8.58
N THR A 222 -2.66 -16.62 8.99
CA THR A 222 -2.56 -17.77 8.08
C THR A 222 -3.76 -18.69 8.22
N ALA A 223 -4.45 -18.94 7.10
CA ALA A 223 -5.49 -19.98 7.06
C ALA A 223 -4.83 -21.36 6.98
N VAL A 224 -5.19 -22.25 7.90
CA VAL A 224 -4.65 -23.60 8.02
C VAL A 224 -5.77 -24.61 8.21
N ARG A 225 -5.50 -25.87 7.93
CA ARG A 225 -6.42 -26.99 8.17
C ARG A 225 -6.04 -27.69 9.47
N THR A 226 -6.88 -27.58 10.48
CA THR A 226 -6.75 -28.33 11.75
C THR A 226 -7.68 -29.55 11.78
N GLY A 227 -8.76 -29.54 10.99
CA GLY A 227 -9.64 -30.70 10.83
C GLY A 227 -9.08 -31.74 9.87
N ALA A 228 -9.78 -32.88 9.77
CA ALA A 228 -9.40 -33.95 8.85
C ALA A 228 -9.30 -33.46 7.38
N PRO A 229 -8.43 -34.06 6.55
CA PRO A 229 -8.41 -33.79 5.11
C PRO A 229 -9.82 -33.90 4.51
N GLY A 230 -10.22 -32.90 3.70
CA GLY A 230 -11.54 -32.87 3.08
C GLY A 230 -12.69 -32.38 3.97
N SER A 231 -12.44 -31.95 5.21
CA SER A 231 -13.47 -31.38 6.10
C SER A 231 -14.06 -30.04 5.64
N GLY A 232 -13.66 -29.56 4.46
CA GLY A 232 -14.12 -28.32 3.84
C GLY A 232 -13.93 -27.13 4.77
N ALA A 233 -14.93 -26.25 4.80
CA ALA A 233 -14.93 -25.02 5.60
C ALA A 233 -14.82 -25.23 7.11
N ALA A 234 -15.38 -26.34 7.63
CA ALA A 234 -15.51 -26.57 9.08
C ALA A 234 -14.20 -27.00 9.76
N GLY A 235 -13.20 -27.45 9.00
CA GLY A 235 -11.88 -27.77 9.56
C GLY A 235 -10.80 -26.74 9.25
N LEU A 236 -11.18 -25.53 8.84
CA LEU A 236 -10.24 -24.44 8.65
C LEU A 236 -10.14 -23.61 9.93
N SER A 237 -8.91 -23.24 10.27
CA SER A 237 -8.56 -22.39 11.42
C SER A 237 -7.66 -21.23 10.95
N PHE A 238 -7.45 -20.25 11.82
CA PHE A 238 -6.47 -19.18 11.58
C PHE A 238 -5.40 -19.18 12.67
N LEU A 239 -4.15 -19.18 12.25
CA LEU A 239 -3.00 -18.99 13.13
C LEU A 239 -2.30 -17.68 12.82
N LEU A 240 -1.89 -16.95 13.85
CA LEU A 240 -0.91 -15.88 13.71
C LEU A 240 0.49 -16.49 13.75
N ILE A 241 1.13 -16.59 12.60
CA ILE A 241 2.46 -17.21 12.49
C ILE A 241 3.52 -16.11 12.47
N ASP A 242 4.44 -16.14 13.43
CA ASP A 242 5.65 -15.31 13.41
C ASP A 242 6.59 -15.84 12.31
N ARG A 243 6.94 -14.97 11.36
CA ARG A 243 7.76 -15.33 10.21
C ARG A 243 9.15 -15.82 10.59
N HIS A 244 9.66 -15.43 11.76
CA HIS A 244 11.01 -15.77 12.20
C HIS A 244 11.11 -17.16 12.84
N LEU A 245 9.99 -17.88 12.96
CA LEU A 245 10.02 -19.26 13.42
C LEU A 245 10.83 -20.15 12.45
N PRO A 246 11.62 -21.10 12.97
CA PRO A 246 12.33 -22.08 12.13
C PRO A 246 11.36 -22.84 11.23
N GLY A 247 11.82 -23.18 10.02
CA GLY A 247 11.02 -23.91 9.02
C GLY A 247 10.21 -23.01 8.08
N ILE A 248 10.28 -21.69 8.22
CA ILE A 248 9.63 -20.74 7.31
C ILE A 248 10.60 -20.26 6.25
N GLN A 249 10.22 -20.41 4.97
CA GLN A 249 10.95 -19.83 3.85
C GLN A 249 10.03 -18.89 3.06
N CYS A 250 10.55 -17.72 2.69
CA CYS A 250 9.82 -16.73 1.90
C CYS A 250 10.59 -16.44 0.60
N ARG A 251 9.89 -16.49 -0.53
CA ARG A 251 10.45 -16.15 -1.84
C ARG A 251 9.56 -15.14 -2.56
N LYS A 252 10.17 -14.06 -3.05
CA LYS A 252 9.47 -13.07 -3.85
C LYS A 252 9.02 -13.65 -5.19
N ILE A 253 7.82 -13.24 -5.63
CA ILE A 253 7.24 -13.53 -6.94
C ILE A 253 7.20 -12.21 -7.73
N GLU A 254 7.88 -12.18 -8.87
CA GLU A 254 7.81 -11.04 -9.79
C GLU A 254 6.49 -11.11 -10.58
N ILE A 255 5.73 -10.02 -10.57
CA ILE A 255 4.42 -9.91 -11.23
C ILE A 255 4.39 -8.72 -12.20
N GLY A 256 3.56 -8.79 -13.24
CA GLY A 256 3.49 -7.77 -14.28
C GLY A 256 3.11 -6.36 -13.78
N ALA A 257 2.29 -6.28 -12.73
CA ALA A 257 1.87 -5.02 -12.11
C ALA A 257 3.04 -4.23 -11.47
N GLY A 258 4.20 -4.86 -11.25
CA GLY A 258 5.40 -4.21 -10.73
C GLY A 258 5.83 -4.74 -9.36
N LYS A 259 6.87 -4.12 -8.80
CA LYS A 259 7.63 -4.68 -7.66
C LYS A 259 7.08 -4.29 -6.28
N LEU A 260 6.20 -3.29 -6.21
CA LEU A 260 5.80 -2.64 -4.95
C LEU A 260 4.97 -3.53 -4.03
N SER A 261 4.24 -4.51 -4.56
CA SER A 261 3.39 -5.41 -3.76
C SER A 261 4.19 -6.41 -2.93
N SER A 262 5.47 -6.63 -3.25
CA SER A 262 6.30 -7.70 -2.67
C SER A 262 5.53 -9.02 -2.54
N THR A 263 4.88 -9.43 -3.63
CA THR A 263 4.07 -10.64 -3.68
C THR A 263 4.96 -11.84 -3.39
N THR A 264 4.55 -12.67 -2.43
CA THR A 264 5.45 -13.65 -1.80
C THR A 264 4.86 -15.06 -1.86
N TYR A 265 5.75 -16.03 -2.06
CA TYR A 265 5.55 -17.44 -1.81
C TYR A 265 6.10 -17.78 -0.43
N ILE A 266 5.36 -18.55 0.36
CA ILE A 266 5.75 -18.95 1.71
C ILE A 266 5.69 -20.47 1.79
N THR A 267 6.74 -21.10 2.29
CA THR A 267 6.78 -22.53 2.62
C THR A 267 6.89 -22.68 4.13
N PHE A 268 6.12 -23.61 4.69
CA PHE A 268 6.16 -24.02 6.09
C PHE A 268 6.59 -25.50 6.15
N GLU A 269 7.71 -25.75 6.81
CA GLU A 269 8.27 -27.09 7.06
C GLU A 269 8.43 -27.28 8.58
N ASP A 270 7.56 -28.10 9.17
CA ASP A 270 7.53 -28.42 10.61
C ASP A 270 7.56 -27.18 11.53
N VAL A 271 6.85 -26.13 11.12
CA VAL A 271 6.86 -24.85 11.83
C VAL A 271 6.07 -24.97 13.12
N LYS A 272 6.78 -24.82 14.24
CA LYS A 272 6.21 -24.95 15.59
C LYS A 272 5.61 -23.63 16.08
N VAL A 273 4.29 -23.47 15.92
CA VAL A 273 3.54 -22.27 16.29
C VAL A 273 2.91 -22.44 17.67
N PRO A 274 3.09 -21.51 18.63
CA PRO A 274 2.41 -21.57 19.92
C PRO A 274 0.87 -21.64 19.79
N ALA A 275 0.22 -22.47 20.61
CA ALA A 275 -1.23 -22.68 20.49
C ALA A 275 -2.07 -21.44 20.87
N ASP A 276 -1.51 -20.52 21.64
CA ASP A 276 -2.11 -19.23 21.99
C ASP A 276 -2.10 -18.21 20.83
N MET A 277 -1.44 -18.53 19.71
CA MET A 277 -1.50 -17.78 18.45
C MET A 277 -2.70 -18.16 17.58
N LEU A 278 -3.59 -19.04 18.05
CA LEU A 278 -4.87 -19.30 17.41
C LEU A 278 -5.74 -18.03 17.43
N ILE A 279 -6.18 -17.61 16.26
CA ILE A 279 -7.13 -16.50 16.11
C ILE A 279 -8.53 -17.10 16.15
N GLY A 280 -9.31 -16.73 17.16
CA GLY A 280 -10.66 -17.26 17.36
C GLY A 280 -10.66 -18.73 17.81
N GLU A 281 -11.64 -19.48 17.32
CA GLU A 281 -11.84 -20.89 17.67
C GLU A 281 -11.30 -21.81 16.57
N GLU A 282 -10.85 -22.99 16.97
CA GLU A 282 -10.43 -24.05 16.07
C GLU A 282 -11.63 -24.49 15.21
N GLY A 283 -11.45 -24.59 13.88
CA GLY A 283 -12.53 -24.83 12.91
C GLY A 283 -13.37 -23.60 12.55
N GLY A 284 -13.16 -22.46 13.23
CA GLY A 284 -13.87 -21.20 12.98
C GLY A 284 -13.31 -20.35 11.83
N GLY A 285 -12.20 -20.77 11.22
CA GLY A 285 -11.39 -19.97 10.30
C GLY A 285 -12.12 -19.53 9.02
N PHE A 286 -13.01 -20.35 8.47
CA PHE A 286 -13.69 -20.01 7.22
C PHE A 286 -14.59 -18.78 7.34
N LYS A 287 -15.21 -18.56 8.51
CA LYS A 287 -16.02 -17.36 8.78
C LYS A 287 -15.16 -16.10 8.68
N PHE A 288 -13.93 -16.16 9.16
CA PHE A 288 -12.99 -15.03 9.17
C PHE A 288 -12.51 -14.68 7.76
N ILE A 289 -12.28 -15.68 6.92
CA ILE A 289 -11.94 -15.48 5.49
C ILE A 289 -13.06 -14.68 4.80
N MET A 290 -14.32 -15.10 5.01
CA MET A 290 -15.46 -14.48 4.35
C MET A 290 -15.76 -13.06 4.87
N SER A 291 -15.56 -12.78 6.16
CA SER A 291 -15.78 -11.41 6.69
C SER A 291 -14.77 -10.41 6.15
N ASN A 292 -13.53 -10.84 5.89
CA ASN A 292 -12.46 -9.97 5.41
C ASN A 292 -12.65 -9.54 3.93
N PHE A 293 -13.14 -10.46 3.08
CA PHE A 293 -13.13 -10.25 1.63
C PHE A 293 -14.08 -9.14 1.14
N ASN A 294 -15.23 -8.91 1.77
CA ASN A 294 -16.13 -7.83 1.33
C ASN A 294 -15.48 -6.46 1.49
N HIS A 295 -14.80 -6.24 2.62
CA HIS A 295 -14.05 -5.01 2.85
C HIS A 295 -12.90 -4.86 1.84
N GLU A 296 -12.12 -5.93 1.63
CA GLU A 296 -11.02 -5.92 0.66
C GLU A 296 -11.49 -5.62 -0.78
N ARG A 297 -12.64 -6.17 -1.18
CA ARG A 297 -13.25 -5.91 -2.50
C ARG A 297 -13.59 -4.44 -2.68
N LEU A 298 -14.20 -3.79 -1.68
CA LEU A 298 -14.47 -2.34 -1.73
C LEU A 298 -13.19 -1.53 -1.85
N TRP A 299 -12.15 -1.92 -1.13
CA TRP A 299 -10.85 -1.26 -1.23
C TRP A 299 -10.25 -1.35 -2.64
N ILE A 300 -10.37 -2.50 -3.30
CA ILE A 300 -9.96 -2.68 -4.70
C ILE A 300 -10.80 -1.79 -5.63
N THR A 301 -12.12 -1.73 -5.42
CA THR A 301 -13.03 -0.85 -6.17
C THR A 301 -12.59 0.62 -6.10
N PHE A 302 -12.26 1.12 -4.92
CA PHE A 302 -11.82 2.51 -4.75
C PHE A 302 -10.51 2.80 -5.49
N GLN A 303 -9.55 1.87 -5.44
CA GLN A 303 -8.31 1.99 -6.19
C GLN A 303 -8.54 2.00 -7.70
N ALA A 304 -9.40 1.10 -8.20
CA ALA A 304 -9.74 1.02 -9.61
C ALA A 304 -10.42 2.31 -10.11
N LEU A 305 -11.41 2.81 -9.38
CA LEU A 305 -12.10 4.07 -9.70
C LEU A 305 -11.14 5.26 -9.68
N ARG A 306 -10.28 5.36 -8.65
CA ARG A 306 -9.28 6.44 -8.57
C ARG A 306 -8.26 6.35 -9.71
N GLY A 307 -7.77 5.15 -10.02
CA GLY A 307 -6.86 4.91 -11.14
C GLY A 307 -7.46 5.31 -12.48
N ALA A 308 -8.73 4.98 -12.71
CA ALA A 308 -9.46 5.39 -13.90
C ALA A 308 -9.58 6.92 -14.01
N ARG A 309 -9.93 7.61 -12.92
CA ARG A 309 -9.99 9.09 -12.88
C ARG A 309 -8.64 9.73 -13.18
N ILE A 310 -7.55 9.21 -12.60
CA ILE A 310 -6.19 9.69 -12.87
C ILE A 310 -5.84 9.55 -14.35
N CYS A 311 -6.11 8.38 -14.95
CA CYS A 311 -5.83 8.17 -16.36
C CYS A 311 -6.61 9.15 -17.25
N LEU A 312 -7.88 9.37 -16.92
CA LEU A 312 -8.75 10.28 -17.64
C LEU A 312 -8.27 11.74 -17.51
N GLU A 313 -7.89 12.17 -16.33
CA GLU A 313 -7.34 13.51 -16.06
C GLU A 313 -6.06 13.79 -16.87
N ASP A 314 -5.12 12.85 -16.84
CA ASP A 314 -3.84 12.97 -17.55
C ASP A 314 -4.07 13.00 -19.08
N ALA A 315 -4.89 12.08 -19.60
CA ALA A 315 -5.22 12.04 -21.03
C ALA A 315 -6.01 13.26 -21.50
N PHE A 316 -6.94 13.77 -20.69
CA PHE A 316 -7.73 14.96 -21.02
C PHE A 316 -6.85 16.22 -21.03
N THR A 317 -5.96 16.35 -20.04
CA THR A 317 -4.97 17.43 -19.98
C THR A 317 -4.04 17.39 -21.20
N TRP A 318 -3.56 16.21 -21.59
CA TRP A 318 -2.72 16.05 -22.77
C TRP A 318 -3.46 16.43 -24.06
N ALA A 319 -4.70 15.95 -24.22
CA ALA A 319 -5.49 16.20 -25.42
C ALA A 319 -5.76 17.70 -25.66
N GLN A 320 -5.90 18.50 -24.60
CA GLN A 320 -6.09 19.95 -24.71
C GLN A 320 -4.82 20.70 -25.12
N LYS A 321 -3.64 20.16 -24.84
CA LYS A 321 -2.35 20.83 -25.09
C LYS A 321 -1.74 20.44 -26.43
N ARG A 322 -1.90 19.18 -26.83
CA ARG A 322 -1.22 18.59 -27.99
C ARG A 322 -1.77 19.10 -29.32
N ASP A 323 -0.92 19.68 -30.16
CA ASP A 323 -1.25 20.05 -31.53
C ASP A 323 -1.14 18.84 -32.49
N VAL A 324 -2.18 18.63 -33.31
CA VAL A 324 -2.27 17.63 -34.38
C VAL A 324 -3.19 18.14 -35.51
N PHE A 325 -2.90 17.79 -36.75
CA PHE A 325 -3.76 18.09 -37.91
C PHE A 325 -4.25 19.55 -37.98
N GLY A 326 -3.39 20.51 -37.60
CA GLY A 326 -3.71 21.94 -37.65
C GLY A 326 -4.56 22.48 -36.48
N GLY A 327 -4.81 21.68 -35.44
CA GLY A 327 -5.56 22.10 -34.24
C GLY A 327 -5.17 21.31 -32.99
N LYS A 328 -5.95 21.40 -31.91
CA LYS A 328 -5.70 20.60 -30.70
C LYS A 328 -6.20 19.16 -30.85
N LEU A 329 -5.56 18.20 -30.18
CA LEU A 329 -5.96 16.80 -30.20
C LEU A 329 -7.40 16.61 -29.72
N ILE A 330 -7.82 17.39 -28.71
CA ILE A 330 -9.20 17.43 -28.22
C ILE A 330 -10.22 17.89 -29.28
N GLU A 331 -9.78 18.57 -30.34
CA GLU A 331 -10.65 19.03 -31.43
C GLU A 331 -11.06 17.89 -32.38
N GLN A 332 -10.36 16.76 -32.34
CA GLN A 332 -10.67 15.58 -33.12
C GLN A 332 -11.92 14.87 -32.54
N PRO A 333 -13.01 14.68 -33.31
CA PRO A 333 -14.24 14.06 -32.80
C PRO A 333 -14.03 12.67 -32.21
N VAL A 334 -13.11 11.88 -32.79
CA VAL A 334 -12.76 10.54 -32.31
C VAL A 334 -12.14 10.56 -30.91
N VAL A 335 -11.42 11.62 -30.53
CA VAL A 335 -10.84 11.80 -29.19
C VAL A 335 -11.92 12.16 -28.19
N ARG A 336 -12.80 13.12 -28.53
CA ARG A 336 -13.95 13.47 -27.67
C ARG A 336 -14.89 12.28 -27.44
N HIS A 337 -15.12 11.46 -28.46
CA HIS A 337 -15.92 10.25 -28.34
C HIS A 337 -15.31 9.27 -27.31
N LYS A 338 -14.00 9.00 -27.40
CA LYS A 338 -13.29 8.14 -26.42
C LYS A 338 -13.36 8.69 -25.00
N LEU A 339 -13.12 9.99 -24.83
CA LEU A 339 -13.21 10.65 -23.52
C LEU A 339 -14.63 10.60 -22.96
N GLY A 340 -15.66 10.78 -23.80
CA GLY A 340 -17.06 10.63 -23.40
C GLY A 340 -17.41 9.20 -22.98
N LEU A 341 -16.93 8.19 -23.68
CA LEU A 341 -17.11 6.78 -23.30
C LEU A 341 -16.39 6.43 -21.98
N CYS A 342 -15.21 7.00 -21.74
CA CYS A 342 -14.51 6.84 -20.47
C CYS A 342 -15.26 7.55 -19.33
N GLY A 343 -15.63 8.82 -19.54
CA GLY A 343 -16.34 9.64 -18.56
C GLY A 343 -17.65 8.99 -18.12
N LYS A 344 -18.50 8.54 -19.04
CA LYS A 344 -19.77 7.89 -18.68
C LYS A 344 -19.59 6.64 -17.82
N LYS A 345 -18.52 5.85 -18.06
CA LYS A 345 -18.21 4.64 -17.28
C LYS A 345 -17.72 4.98 -15.88
N VAL A 346 -16.83 5.97 -15.78
CA VAL A 346 -16.29 6.43 -14.50
C VAL A 346 -17.39 7.01 -13.62
N GLU A 347 -18.28 7.83 -14.18
CA GLU A 347 -19.39 8.42 -13.41
C GLU A 347 -20.44 7.37 -13.00
N ALA A 348 -20.75 6.40 -13.86
CA ALA A 348 -21.61 5.28 -13.49
C ALA A 348 -21.00 4.43 -12.35
N LEU A 349 -19.69 4.18 -12.41
CA LEU A 349 -18.96 3.46 -11.37
C LEU A 349 -18.94 4.24 -10.04
N GLN A 350 -18.72 5.56 -10.09
CA GLN A 350 -18.79 6.44 -8.92
C GLN A 350 -20.16 6.34 -8.25
N ALA A 351 -21.25 6.44 -9.00
CA ALA A 351 -22.60 6.36 -8.46
C ALA A 351 -22.86 5.00 -7.78
N TRP A 352 -22.44 3.89 -8.39
CA TRP A 352 -22.61 2.56 -7.78
C TRP A 352 -21.76 2.40 -6.51
N VAL A 353 -20.54 2.93 -6.50
CA VAL A 353 -19.69 2.99 -5.31
C VAL A 353 -20.38 3.76 -4.17
N GLU A 354 -20.83 4.97 -4.44
CA GLU A 354 -21.47 5.83 -3.45
C GLU A 354 -22.75 5.20 -2.90
N GLN A 355 -23.54 4.55 -3.75
CA GLN A 355 -24.73 3.82 -3.34
C GLN A 355 -24.37 2.71 -2.33
N ILE A 356 -23.39 1.85 -2.64
CA ILE A 356 -23.00 0.76 -1.74
C ILE A 356 -22.45 1.30 -0.42
N VAL A 357 -21.64 2.35 -0.46
CA VAL A 357 -21.11 2.99 0.76
C VAL A 357 -22.24 3.58 1.60
N TYR A 358 -23.19 4.27 0.97
CA TYR A 358 -24.37 4.81 1.63
C TYR A 358 -25.20 3.71 2.30
N GLU A 359 -25.52 2.63 1.58
CA GLU A 359 -26.28 1.51 2.15
C GLU A 359 -25.53 0.85 3.33
N LEU A 360 -24.22 0.67 3.24
CA LEU A 360 -23.41 0.11 4.32
C LEU A 360 -23.39 0.98 5.58
N ASP A 361 -23.52 2.30 5.44
CA ASP A 361 -23.59 3.24 6.57
C ASP A 361 -24.95 3.18 7.31
N HIS A 362 -25.99 2.69 6.62
CA HIS A 362 -27.35 2.59 7.15
C HIS A 362 -27.75 1.17 7.57
N LEU A 363 -26.84 0.19 7.43
CA LEU A 363 -27.08 -1.21 7.78
C LEU A 363 -26.15 -1.65 8.91
N SER A 364 -26.62 -2.59 9.73
CA SER A 364 -25.70 -3.29 10.64
C SER A 364 -24.65 -4.09 9.84
N GLU A 365 -23.47 -4.33 10.41
CA GLU A 365 -22.41 -5.12 9.73
C GLU A 365 -22.91 -6.49 9.23
N LYS A 366 -23.76 -7.15 10.03
CA LYS A 366 -24.36 -8.44 9.66
C LYS A 366 -25.30 -8.30 8.47
N GLU A 367 -26.12 -7.25 8.44
CA GLU A 367 -27.05 -7.01 7.34
C GLU A 367 -26.35 -6.56 6.07
N GLY A 368 -25.39 -5.65 6.17
CA GLY A 368 -24.55 -5.21 5.05
C GLY A 368 -23.85 -6.39 4.40
N ASN A 369 -23.18 -7.25 5.18
CA ASN A 369 -22.54 -8.45 4.65
C ASN A 369 -23.52 -9.42 3.96
N ARG A 370 -24.72 -9.58 4.51
CA ARG A 370 -25.74 -10.51 3.98
C ARG A 370 -26.44 -9.96 2.73
N LEU A 371 -26.79 -8.69 2.72
CA LEU A 371 -27.59 -8.06 1.67
C LEU A 371 -26.71 -7.59 0.50
N LEU A 372 -25.52 -7.08 0.80
CA LEU A 372 -24.67 -6.40 -0.17
C LEU A 372 -23.46 -7.23 -0.60
N GLY A 373 -23.12 -8.33 0.07
CA GLY A 373 -21.93 -9.14 -0.25
C GLY A 373 -21.85 -9.57 -1.73
N GLY A 374 -22.98 -9.98 -2.32
CA GLY A 374 -23.07 -10.29 -3.76
C GLY A 374 -22.88 -9.05 -4.64
N THR A 375 -23.55 -7.95 -4.32
CA THR A 375 -23.46 -6.69 -5.07
C THR A 375 -22.06 -6.08 -4.98
N THR A 376 -21.41 -6.15 -3.82
CA THR A 376 -20.01 -5.73 -3.61
C THR A 376 -19.05 -6.56 -4.46
N ALA A 377 -19.28 -7.86 -4.61
CA ALA A 377 -18.49 -8.71 -5.50
C ALA A 377 -18.62 -8.29 -6.97
N LEU A 378 -19.85 -8.04 -7.44
CA LEU A 378 -20.11 -7.55 -8.79
C LEU A 378 -19.48 -6.18 -9.04
N LEU A 379 -19.66 -5.25 -8.10
CA LEU A 379 -19.07 -3.90 -8.18
C LEU A 379 -17.54 -3.97 -8.30
N LYS A 380 -16.88 -4.84 -7.52
CA LYS A 380 -15.42 -5.00 -7.59
C LYS A 380 -14.95 -5.42 -8.99
N VAL A 381 -15.66 -6.33 -9.64
CA VAL A 381 -15.32 -6.75 -11.01
C VAL A 381 -15.55 -5.62 -11.99
N GLU A 382 -16.73 -4.99 -11.95
CA GLU A 382 -17.04 -3.88 -12.85
C GLU A 382 -16.01 -2.76 -12.70
N ALA A 383 -15.58 -2.46 -11.48
CA ALA A 383 -14.55 -1.46 -11.22
C ALA A 383 -13.23 -1.79 -11.92
N GLY A 384 -12.77 -3.04 -11.82
CA GLY A 384 -11.57 -3.51 -12.51
C GLY A 384 -11.71 -3.43 -14.04
N MET A 385 -12.86 -3.82 -14.59
CA MET A 385 -13.14 -3.79 -16.02
C MET A 385 -13.22 -2.37 -16.58
N VAL A 386 -13.89 -1.47 -15.86
CA VAL A 386 -13.93 -0.03 -16.18
C VAL A 386 -12.53 0.57 -16.11
N ALA A 387 -11.77 0.30 -15.04
CA ALA A 387 -10.41 0.83 -14.90
C ALA A 387 -9.50 0.35 -16.05
N LYS A 388 -9.59 -0.93 -16.43
CA LYS A 388 -8.87 -1.46 -17.59
C LYS A 388 -9.26 -0.74 -18.88
N TYR A 389 -10.55 -0.64 -19.17
CA TYR A 389 -11.03 0.04 -20.38
C TYR A 389 -10.54 1.50 -20.44
N VAL A 390 -10.70 2.25 -19.34
CA VAL A 390 -10.30 3.65 -19.27
C VAL A 390 -8.79 3.79 -19.42
N ALA A 391 -7.99 2.98 -18.73
CA ALA A 391 -6.54 3.02 -18.86
C ALA A 391 -6.09 2.73 -20.29
N ASP A 392 -6.65 1.69 -20.94
CA ASP A 392 -6.31 1.31 -22.32
C ASP A 392 -6.66 2.43 -23.32
N GLU A 393 -7.81 3.10 -23.17
CA GLU A 393 -8.18 4.23 -24.02
C GLU A 393 -7.33 5.49 -23.75
N CYS A 394 -6.96 5.73 -22.50
CA CYS A 394 -6.10 6.86 -22.12
C CYS A 394 -4.67 6.69 -22.66
N VAL A 395 -4.12 5.47 -22.64
CA VAL A 395 -2.84 5.15 -23.33
C VAL A 395 -2.92 5.51 -24.81
N LYS A 396 -4.01 5.12 -25.49
CA LYS A 396 -4.19 5.42 -26.94
C LYS A 396 -4.29 6.92 -27.21
N ILE A 397 -4.96 7.70 -26.34
CA ILE A 397 -5.05 9.16 -26.47
C ILE A 397 -3.67 9.82 -26.25
N MET A 398 -2.88 9.32 -25.30
CA MET A 398 -1.52 9.78 -25.05
C MET A 398 -0.54 9.41 -26.17
N GLY A 399 -0.87 8.43 -27.00
CA GLY A 399 0.00 7.92 -28.05
C GLY A 399 1.28 7.32 -27.46
N GLY A 400 2.43 7.62 -28.06
CA GLY A 400 3.73 7.10 -27.60
C GLY A 400 4.07 7.44 -26.15
N LEU A 401 3.59 8.59 -25.63
CA LEU A 401 3.78 8.95 -24.23
C LEU A 401 3.10 7.95 -23.30
N GLY A 402 1.93 7.42 -23.65
CA GLY A 402 1.20 6.46 -22.82
C GLY A 402 1.95 5.13 -22.59
N LEU A 403 3.04 4.89 -23.32
CA LEU A 403 3.89 3.70 -23.20
C LEU A 403 5.15 3.94 -22.35
N THR A 404 5.43 5.18 -21.94
CA THR A 404 6.67 5.51 -21.24
C THR A 404 6.53 5.30 -19.74
N LYS A 405 7.49 4.59 -19.15
CA LYS A 405 7.62 4.44 -17.69
C LYS A 405 8.09 5.71 -16.97
N SER A 406 8.44 6.74 -17.73
CA SER A 406 8.94 8.03 -17.25
C SER A 406 8.18 9.19 -17.90
N GLY A 407 8.35 10.39 -17.35
CA GLY A 407 7.74 11.62 -17.86
C GLY A 407 6.22 11.64 -17.73
N GLN A 408 5.57 12.40 -18.61
CA GLN A 408 4.12 12.68 -18.53
C GLN A 408 3.24 11.42 -18.66
N GLY A 409 3.74 10.36 -19.28
CA GLY A 409 3.03 9.10 -19.45
C GLY A 409 3.15 8.10 -18.30
N ALA A 410 4.10 8.31 -17.37
CA ALA A 410 4.48 7.31 -16.38
C ALA A 410 3.32 6.82 -15.52
N ARG A 411 2.40 7.72 -15.13
CA ARG A 411 1.23 7.38 -14.31
C ARG A 411 0.26 6.48 -15.07
N ILE A 412 -0.08 6.84 -16.31
CA ILE A 412 -0.98 6.06 -17.16
C ILE A 412 -0.37 4.70 -17.48
N GLU A 413 0.92 4.63 -17.83
CA GLU A 413 1.62 3.36 -18.07
C GLU A 413 1.55 2.46 -16.82
N ALA A 414 1.89 3.00 -15.65
CA ALA A 414 1.94 2.24 -14.42
C ALA A 414 0.55 1.70 -14.05
N ILE A 415 -0.49 2.52 -14.20
CA ILE A 415 -1.88 2.11 -13.95
C ILE A 415 -2.30 1.06 -14.98
N SER A 416 -2.12 1.31 -16.28
CA SER A 416 -2.49 0.39 -17.36
C SER A 416 -1.83 -0.98 -17.21
N ARG A 417 -0.54 -1.02 -16.86
CA ARG A 417 0.18 -2.27 -16.59
C ARG A 417 -0.33 -3.00 -15.35
N SER A 418 -0.89 -2.27 -14.38
CA SER A 418 -1.33 -2.80 -13.07
C SER A 418 -2.80 -3.16 -13.01
N VAL A 419 -3.66 -2.72 -13.94
CA VAL A 419 -5.12 -2.91 -13.86
C VAL A 419 -5.55 -4.39 -13.75
N ILE A 420 -4.78 -5.32 -14.33
CA ILE A 420 -5.08 -6.75 -14.22
C ILE A 420 -4.97 -7.25 -12.76
N ALA A 421 -4.12 -6.63 -11.95
CA ALA A 421 -3.99 -6.87 -10.52
C ALA A 421 -5.12 -6.23 -9.70
N LEU A 422 -6.12 -5.61 -10.34
CA LEU A 422 -7.38 -5.20 -9.71
C LEU A 422 -8.54 -6.15 -10.11
N ILE A 423 -8.38 -6.91 -11.19
CA ILE A 423 -9.41 -7.82 -11.71
C ILE A 423 -9.27 -9.22 -11.09
N VAL A 424 -8.04 -9.74 -10.96
CA VAL A 424 -7.79 -11.10 -10.48
C VAL A 424 -7.86 -11.25 -8.94
N PRO A 425 -7.11 -10.49 -8.13
CA PRO A 425 -7.14 -10.65 -6.66
C PRO A 425 -8.44 -10.09 -6.06
N GLY A 426 -8.80 -10.51 -4.84
CA GLY A 426 -10.11 -10.23 -4.23
C GLY A 426 -11.27 -11.07 -4.80
N GLY A 427 -10.95 -12.02 -5.68
CA GLY A 427 -11.86 -12.89 -6.43
C GLY A 427 -11.85 -12.56 -7.93
N SER A 428 -11.60 -13.55 -8.79
CA SER A 428 -11.58 -13.37 -10.24
C SER A 428 -12.96 -13.01 -10.79
N GLU A 429 -12.99 -12.44 -12.00
CA GLU A 429 -14.21 -12.04 -12.70
C GLU A 429 -15.30 -13.12 -12.67
N ASP A 430 -15.00 -14.32 -13.17
CA ASP A 430 -15.97 -15.42 -13.26
C ASP A 430 -16.54 -15.80 -11.89
N VAL A 431 -15.67 -15.85 -10.87
CA VAL A 431 -16.03 -16.29 -9.52
C VAL A 431 -16.91 -15.25 -8.83
N MET A 432 -16.65 -13.97 -9.07
CA MET A 432 -17.43 -12.88 -8.47
C MET A 432 -18.77 -12.67 -9.17
N ILE A 433 -18.83 -12.83 -10.50
CA ILE A 433 -20.09 -12.82 -11.25
C ILE A 433 -21.00 -13.94 -10.74
N ASP A 434 -20.48 -15.17 -10.67
CA ASP A 434 -21.22 -16.31 -10.14
C ASP A 434 -21.58 -16.14 -8.65
N LEU A 435 -20.69 -15.59 -7.83
CA LEU A 435 -21.01 -15.27 -6.42
C LEU A 435 -22.17 -14.28 -6.31
N GLY A 436 -22.20 -13.23 -7.15
CA GLY A 436 -23.28 -12.25 -7.18
C GLY A 436 -24.64 -12.92 -7.43
N VAL A 437 -24.71 -13.82 -8.41
CA VAL A 437 -25.92 -14.59 -8.71
C VAL A 437 -26.30 -15.52 -7.56
N ARG A 438 -25.33 -16.25 -6.98
CA ARG A 438 -25.58 -17.17 -5.86
C ARG A 438 -26.13 -16.46 -4.62
N GLU A 439 -25.60 -15.28 -4.29
CA GLU A 439 -26.13 -14.49 -3.17
C GLU A 439 -27.54 -13.94 -3.46
N ALA A 440 -27.80 -13.48 -4.68
CA ALA A 440 -29.14 -13.05 -5.09
C ALA A 440 -30.18 -14.19 -4.97
N LEU A 441 -29.82 -15.42 -5.38
CA LEU A 441 -30.66 -16.61 -5.23
C LEU A 441 -30.96 -16.93 -3.75
N LYS A 442 -29.97 -16.82 -2.86
CA LYS A 442 -30.18 -17.02 -1.42
C LYS A 442 -31.15 -15.99 -0.84
N LEU A 443 -30.99 -14.72 -1.19
CA LEU A 443 -31.88 -13.64 -0.73
C LEU A 443 -33.31 -13.83 -1.24
N SER A 444 -33.47 -14.27 -2.49
CA SER A 444 -34.78 -14.58 -3.07
C SER A 444 -35.50 -15.69 -2.30
N LYS A 445 -34.83 -16.81 -2.01
CA LYS A 445 -35.40 -17.92 -1.23
C LYS A 445 -35.85 -17.48 0.16
N LEU A 446 -35.06 -16.66 0.85
CA LEU A 446 -35.42 -16.13 2.18
C LEU A 446 -36.68 -15.26 2.13
N ARG A 447 -36.83 -14.43 1.10
CA ARG A 447 -38.03 -13.59 0.90
C ARG A 447 -39.27 -14.44 0.61
N SER A 448 -39.15 -15.47 -0.23
CA SER A 448 -40.25 -16.39 -0.54
C SER A 448 -40.68 -17.23 0.67
N GLY A 449 -39.72 -17.73 1.47
CA GLY A 449 -40.00 -18.47 2.70
C GLY A 449 -40.69 -17.62 3.77
N ALA A 450 -40.25 -16.37 3.94
CA ALA A 450 -40.89 -15.42 4.86
C ALA A 450 -42.32 -15.01 4.42
N ARG A 451 -42.63 -15.11 3.12
CA ARG A 451 -43.98 -14.86 2.60
C ARG A 451 -44.90 -16.07 2.80
N ALA A 452 -44.35 -17.29 2.68
CA ALA A 452 -45.09 -18.52 2.94
C ALA A 452 -45.40 -18.76 4.43
N SER A 453 -44.59 -18.25 5.35
CA SER A 453 -44.83 -18.35 6.80
C SER A 453 -45.77 -17.27 7.37
N ARG A 454 -46.24 -16.34 6.54
CA ARG A 454 -47.20 -15.27 6.89
C ARG A 454 -48.60 -15.52 6.34
N LEU A 455 -48.76 -16.58 5.55
CA LEU A 455 -50.02 -17.16 5.11
C LEU A 455 -50.29 -18.39 5.97
#